data_AF-A0A7C0U922-F1
#
_entry.id   AF-A0A7C0U922-F1
#
_cell.length_a   1.000
_cell.length_b   1.000
_cell.length_c   1.000
_cell.angle_alpha   90.00
_cell.angle_beta   90.00
_cell.angle_gamma   90.00
#
_symmetry.space_group_name_H-M   'P 1'
#
loop_
_entity.id
_entity.type
_entity.pdbx_description
1 polymer ?
#
loop_
_entity_poly.entity_id
_entity_poly.type
_entity_poly.pdbx_seq_one_letter_code
_entity_poly.pdbx_strand_id
1 'polypeptide(L)'
;MDALLGLILIIAPIVLAFVMLIWFKRAADVTGVVVWLVTLVIAIAAFQTDIGVALTASAAGIVKSFPISLMVATSILMMTYMQETGSLQRLIVFFKTLGGGSRPMQVMLISLGLGLFLVGIGATPVTML
;
A
#
# COMPACT_ATOMS: atom_id res chain seq x y z
N MET A 1 12.60 -29.24 12.59
CA MET A 1 11.58 -28.31 13.12
C MET A 1 10.23 -28.92 12.83
N ASP A 2 9.35 -29.05 13.82
CA ASP A 2 8.01 -29.60 13.59
C ASP A 2 7.26 -28.72 12.60
N ALA A 3 6.56 -29.33 11.63
CA ALA A 3 5.87 -28.61 10.56
C ALA A 3 4.87 -27.57 11.10
N LEU A 4 4.25 -27.89 12.25
CA LEU A 4 3.32 -27.03 12.95
C LEU A 4 4.00 -25.78 13.53
N LEU A 5 5.22 -25.93 14.06
CA LEU A 5 6.01 -24.81 14.58
C LEU A 5 6.45 -23.90 13.43
N GLY A 6 6.90 -24.46 12.31
CA GLY A 6 7.26 -23.69 11.11
C GLY A 6 6.09 -22.86 10.56
N LEU A 7 4.88 -23.45 10.52
CA LEU A 7 3.67 -22.74 10.09
C LEU A 7 3.36 -21.53 10.99
N ILE A 8 3.43 -21.71 12.30
CA ILE A 8 3.15 -20.63 13.27
C ILE A 8 4.15 -19.49 13.11
N LEU A 9 5.44 -19.80 12.95
CA LEU A 9 6.47 -18.76 12.76
C LEU A 9 6.33 -17.99 11.44
N ILE A 10 5.82 -18.60 10.37
CA ILE A 10 5.57 -17.92 9.10
C ILE A 10 4.37 -16.96 9.20
N ILE A 11 3.34 -17.35 9.97
CA ILE A 11 2.11 -16.54 10.13
C ILE A 11 2.30 -15.42 11.16
N ALA A 12 3.21 -15.59 12.14
CA ALA A 12 3.41 -14.63 13.22
C ALA A 12 3.69 -13.18 12.76
N PRO A 13 4.54 -12.89 11.75
CA PRO A 13 4.76 -11.53 11.26
C PRO A 13 3.50 -10.88 10.69
N ILE A 14 2.65 -11.66 10.01
CA ILE A 14 1.39 -11.19 9.43
C ILE A 14 0.42 -10.80 10.54
N VAL A 15 0.27 -11.67 11.54
CA VAL A 15 -0.59 -11.40 12.70
C VAL A 15 -0.07 -10.19 13.48
N LEU A 16 1.24 -10.06 13.65
CA LEU A 16 1.87 -8.92 14.30
C LEU A 16 1.54 -7.60 13.57
N ALA A 17 1.62 -7.59 12.23
CA ALA A 17 1.24 -6.43 11.44
C ALA A 17 -0.23 -6.03 11.68
N PHE A 18 -1.15 -6.99 11.65
CA PHE A 18 -2.57 -6.73 11.92
C PHE A 18 -2.81 -6.20 13.34
N VAL A 19 -2.18 -6.79 14.35
CA VAL A 19 -2.31 -6.33 15.74
C VAL A 19 -1.76 -4.91 15.91
N MET A 20 -0.62 -4.58 15.30
CA MET A 20 -0.06 -3.24 15.36
C MET A 20 -0.93 -2.18 14.68
N LEU A 21 -1.49 -2.50 13.51
CA LEU A 21 -2.31 -1.56 12.75
C LEU A 21 -3.71 -1.38 13.37
N ILE A 22 -4.37 -2.47 13.75
CA ILE A 22 -5.76 -2.42 14.22
C ILE A 22 -5.82 -2.01 15.69
N TRP A 23 -5.02 -2.65 16.54
CA TRP A 23 -5.13 -2.47 17.99
C TRP A 23 -4.29 -1.29 18.49
N PHE A 24 -3.02 -1.26 18.09
CA PHE A 24 -2.11 -0.20 18.54
C PHE A 24 -2.19 1.08 17.71
N LYS A 25 -2.90 1.05 16.57
CA LYS A 25 -3.10 2.20 15.65
C LYS A 25 -1.78 2.92 15.34
N ARG A 26 -0.68 2.16 15.24
CA ARG A 26 0.64 2.71 14.92
C ARG A 26 0.69 3.08 13.44
N ALA A 27 1.51 4.08 13.12
CA ALA A 27 1.79 4.44 11.73
C ALA A 27 2.29 3.20 10.96
N ALA A 28 1.92 3.12 9.69
CA ALA A 28 2.33 2.03 8.81
C ALA A 28 3.86 1.91 8.72
N ASP A 29 4.57 3.04 8.77
CA ASP A 29 6.03 3.09 8.73
C ASP A 29 6.67 2.35 9.92
N VAL A 30 6.19 2.63 11.14
CA VAL A 30 6.70 1.99 12.36
C VAL A 30 6.37 0.49 12.38
N THR A 31 5.16 0.14 11.94
CA THR A 31 4.75 -1.27 11.85
C THR A 31 5.60 -2.04 10.85
N GLY A 32 5.90 -1.45 9.70
CA GLY A 32 6.76 -2.05 8.67
C GLY A 32 8.16 -2.37 9.20
N VAL A 33 8.80 -1.42 9.90
CA VAL A 33 10.14 -1.63 10.47
C VAL A 33 10.14 -2.74 11.52
N VAL A 34 9.15 -2.77 12.41
CA VAL A 34 9.05 -3.78 13.46
C VAL A 34 8.79 -5.17 12.89
N VAL A 35 7.86 -5.29 11.95
CA VAL A 35 7.54 -6.57 11.29
C VAL A 35 8.74 -7.07 10.48
N TRP A 36 9.46 -6.19 9.79
CA TRP A 36 10.69 -6.54 9.07
C TRP A 36 11.76 -7.09 10.03
N LEU A 37 12.03 -6.41 11.14
CA LEU A 37 13.00 -6.88 12.15
C LEU A 37 12.63 -8.26 12.72
N VAL A 38 11.36 -8.45 13.08
CA VAL A 38 10.86 -9.74 13.61
C VAL A 38 11.01 -10.85 12.55
N THR A 39 10.72 -10.55 11.29
CA THR A 39 10.89 -11.51 10.18
C THR A 39 12.35 -11.90 9.98
N LEU A 40 13.27 -10.93 10.10
CA LEU A 40 14.71 -11.15 9.97
C LEU A 40 15.25 -12.04 11.10
N VAL A 41 14.81 -11.79 12.34
CA VAL A 41 15.15 -12.63 13.51
C VAL A 41 14.63 -14.06 13.34
N ILE A 42 13.40 -14.22 12.87
CA ILE A 42 12.81 -15.55 12.62
C ILE A 42 13.58 -16.30 11.52
N ALA A 43 13.94 -15.62 10.43
CA ALA A 43 14.67 -16.23 9.31
C ALA A 43 16.05 -16.75 9.72
N ILE A 44 16.79 -15.99 10.54
CA ILE A 44 18.14 -16.38 10.99
C ILE A 44 18.07 -17.41 12.12
N ALA A 45 17.27 -17.16 13.16
CA ALA A 45 17.27 -17.98 14.37
C ALA A 45 16.51 -19.31 14.22
N ALA A 46 15.35 -19.30 13.54
CA ALA A 46 14.50 -20.48 13.43
C ALA A 46 14.72 -21.26 12.13
N PHE A 47 14.91 -20.56 11.02
CA PHE A 47 15.13 -21.20 9.71
C PHE A 47 16.60 -21.36 9.32
N GLN A 48 17.54 -20.92 10.18
CA GLN A 48 18.99 -21.04 9.94
C GLN A 48 19.41 -20.46 8.58
N THR A 49 18.73 -19.39 8.14
CA THR A 49 19.07 -18.74 6.86
C THR A 49 20.39 -18.01 7.00
N ASP A 50 21.27 -18.15 6.01
CA ASP A 50 22.54 -17.44 5.96
C ASP A 50 22.32 -15.92 6.04
N ILE A 51 23.11 -15.25 6.88
CA ILE A 51 22.98 -13.82 7.15
C ILE A 51 23.16 -13.00 5.85
N GLY A 52 24.05 -13.44 4.96
CA GLY A 52 24.26 -12.81 3.66
C GLY A 52 23.01 -12.86 2.79
N VAL A 53 22.30 -14.00 2.80
CA VAL A 53 21.03 -14.16 2.05
C VAL A 53 19.92 -13.29 2.64
N ALA A 54 19.79 -13.24 3.96
CA ALA A 54 18.77 -12.42 4.63
C ALA A 54 18.96 -10.92 4.37
N LEU A 55 20.20 -10.44 4.38
CA LEU A 55 20.53 -9.03 4.12
C LEU A 55 20.38 -8.67 2.64
N THR A 56 20.85 -9.52 1.73
CA THR A 56 20.69 -9.30 0.28
C THR A 56 19.21 -9.31 -0.14
N ALA A 57 18.39 -10.20 0.43
CA ALA A 57 16.95 -10.21 0.20
C ALA A 57 16.28 -8.92 0.72
N SER A 58 16.70 -8.42 1.89
CA SER A 58 16.22 -7.14 2.44
C SER A 58 16.59 -5.96 1.53
N ALA A 59 17.84 -5.90 1.07
CA ALA A 59 18.31 -4.87 0.14
C ALA A 59 17.55 -4.93 -1.21
N ALA A 60 17.34 -6.14 -1.74
CA ALA A 60 16.54 -6.34 -2.94
C ALA A 60 15.09 -5.88 -2.75
N GLY A 61 14.51 -6.09 -1.56
CA GLY A 61 13.19 -5.60 -1.19
C GLY A 61 13.11 -4.07 -1.25
N ILE A 62 14.11 -3.36 -0.69
CA ILE A 62 14.18 -1.89 -0.74
C ILE A 62 14.18 -1.42 -2.21
N VAL A 63 15.04 -1.99 -3.05
CA VAL A 63 15.13 -1.62 -4.47
C VAL A 63 13.82 -1.90 -5.21
N LYS A 64 13.19 -3.05 -4.96
CA LYS A 64 11.90 -3.40 -5.59
C LYS A 64 10.73 -2.53 -5.12
N SER A 65 10.78 -2.00 -3.90
CA SER A 65 9.76 -1.09 -3.37
C SER A 65 9.93 0.35 -3.84
N PHE A 66 11.12 0.72 -4.32
CA PHE A 66 11.44 2.09 -4.75
C PHE A 66 10.47 2.67 -5.80
N PRO A 67 10.04 1.92 -6.84
CA PRO A 67 9.05 2.42 -7.80
C PRO A 67 7.71 2.79 -7.17
N ILE A 68 7.30 2.08 -6.11
CA ILE A 68 6.05 2.37 -5.39
C ILE A 68 6.18 3.69 -4.64
N SER A 69 7.27 3.89 -3.90
CA SER A 69 7.53 5.16 -3.20
C SER A 69 7.60 6.34 -4.16
N LEU A 70 8.26 6.17 -5.31
CA LEU A 70 8.36 7.20 -6.34
C LEU A 70 6.99 7.52 -6.97
N MET A 71 6.17 6.50 -7.22
CA MET A 71 4.79 6.67 -7.71
C MET A 71 3.97 7.51 -6.73
N VAL A 72 4.03 7.20 -5.43
CA VAL A 72 3.29 7.94 -4.40
C VAL A 72 3.80 9.38 -4.30
N ALA A 73 5.12 9.59 -4.25
CA ALA A 73 5.72 10.92 -4.20
C ALA A 73 5.33 11.79 -5.41
N THR A 74 5.38 11.20 -6.61
CA THR A 74 4.99 11.89 -7.86
C THR A 74 3.49 12.19 -7.89
N SER A 75 2.66 11.26 -7.38
CA SER A 75 1.21 11.47 -7.28
C SER A 75 0.87 12.62 -6.34
N ILE A 76 1.54 12.71 -5.18
CA ILE A 76 1.39 13.83 -4.25
C ILE A 76 1.80 15.14 -4.93
N LEU A 77 2.96 15.16 -5.59
CA LEU A 77 3.43 16.34 -6.34
C LEU A 77 2.41 16.79 -7.40
N MET A 78 1.91 15.85 -8.20
CA MET A 78 0.89 16.11 -9.22
C MET A 78 -0.39 16.68 -8.61
N MET A 79 -0.88 16.10 -7.51
CA MET A 79 -2.07 16.59 -6.81
C MET A 79 -1.87 18.02 -6.29
N THR A 80 -0.73 18.31 -5.65
CA THR A 80 -0.42 19.66 -5.15
C THR A 80 -0.35 20.67 -6.30
N TYR A 81 0.31 20.33 -7.40
CA TYR A 81 0.35 21.19 -8.60
C TYR A 81 -1.06 21.46 -9.17
N MET A 82 -1.92 20.45 -9.23
CA MET A 82 -3.30 20.60 -9.69
C MET A 82 -4.15 21.45 -8.72
N GLN A 83 -3.84 21.42 -7.43
CA GLN A 83 -4.50 22.25 -6.41
C GLN A 83 -4.11 23.73 -6.56
N GLU A 84 -2.82 24.04 -6.71
CA GLU A 84 -2.32 25.41 -6.88
C GLU A 84 -2.81 26.06 -8.19
N THR A 85 -2.94 25.27 -9.28
CA THR A 85 -3.47 25.76 -10.57
C THR A 85 -4.99 25.87 -10.61
N GLY A 86 -5.70 25.49 -9.55
CA GLY A 86 -7.16 25.45 -9.50
C GLY A 86 -7.79 24.42 -10.44
N SER A 87 -6.98 23.52 -11.01
CA SER A 87 -7.43 22.52 -11.99
C SER A 87 -8.22 21.40 -11.30
N LEU A 88 -7.81 21.03 -10.09
CA LEU A 88 -8.51 20.01 -9.31
C LEU A 88 -9.95 20.42 -8.99
N GLN A 89 -10.17 21.68 -8.61
CA GLN A 89 -11.48 22.23 -8.28
C GLN A 89 -12.39 22.25 -9.51
N ARG A 90 -11.86 22.62 -10.68
CA ARG A 90 -12.61 22.56 -11.96
C ARG A 90 -13.05 21.14 -12.29
N LEU A 91 -12.16 20.16 -12.12
CA LEU A 91 -12.46 18.74 -12.31
C LEU A 91 -13.56 18.24 -11.36
N ILE A 92 -13.51 18.63 -10.08
CA ILE A 92 -14.54 18.27 -9.10
C ILE A 92 -15.91 18.85 -9.50
N VAL A 93 -15.97 20.11 -9.96
CA VAL A 93 -17.23 20.72 -10.41
C VAL A 93 -17.77 20.03 -11.66
N PHE A 94 -16.90 19.70 -12.63
CA PHE A 94 -17.29 18.94 -13.81
C PHE A 94 -17.85 17.55 -13.45
N PHE A 95 -17.19 16.79 -12.58
CA PHE A 95 -17.72 15.50 -12.11
C PHE A 95 -19.03 15.63 -11.35
N LYS A 96 -19.25 16.75 -10.65
CA LYS A 96 -20.54 17.05 -10.02
C LYS A 96 -21.68 17.25 -11.04
N THR A 97 -21.38 17.63 -12.27
CA THR A 97 -22.39 17.76 -13.35
C THR A 97 -22.74 16.45 -14.06
N LEU A 98 -21.92 15.41 -13.93
CA LEU A 98 -22.14 14.11 -14.60
C LEU A 98 -23.19 13.21 -13.89
N GLY A 99 -23.59 13.55 -12.66
CA GLY A 99 -24.52 12.75 -11.85
C GLY A 99 -25.99 13.12 -12.07
N GLY A 100 -26.68 12.39 -12.94
CA GLY A 100 -28.09 12.58 -13.26
C GLY A 100 -29.07 12.20 -12.14
N GLY A 101 -29.18 13.04 -11.10
CA GLY A 101 -30.36 13.12 -10.24
C GLY A 101 -30.30 12.43 -8.87
N SER A 102 -29.34 11.53 -8.59
CA SER A 102 -29.18 10.97 -7.24
C SER A 102 -27.72 10.85 -6.78
N ARG A 103 -27.46 11.27 -5.53
CA ARG A 103 -26.12 11.29 -4.91
C ARG A 103 -25.46 9.89 -4.85
N PRO A 104 -26.17 8.78 -4.55
CA PRO A 104 -25.58 7.45 -4.56
C PRO A 104 -25.12 7.02 -5.96
N MET A 105 -25.93 7.26 -7.00
CA MET A 105 -25.59 6.92 -8.38
C MET A 105 -24.38 7.72 -8.87
N GLN A 106 -24.30 8.99 -8.49
CA GLN A 106 -23.15 9.83 -8.81
C GLN A 106 -21.85 9.35 -8.14
N VAL A 107 -21.91 8.99 -6.87
CA VAL A 107 -20.74 8.43 -6.16
C VAL A 107 -20.30 7.12 -6.80
N MET A 108 -21.24 6.23 -7.13
CA MET A 108 -20.90 4.98 -7.81
C MET A 108 -20.30 5.22 -9.20
N LEU A 109 -20.86 6.14 -9.99
CA LEU A 109 -20.38 6.43 -11.34
C LEU A 109 -18.95 7.02 -11.31
N ILE A 110 -18.65 7.87 -10.32
CA ILE A 110 -17.30 8.42 -10.14
C ILE A 110 -16.36 7.33 -9.60
N SER A 111 -16.69 6.68 -8.48
CA SER A 111 -15.77 5.74 -7.80
C SER A 111 -15.59 4.42 -8.56
N LEU A 112 -16.68 3.78 -9.00
CA LEU A 112 -16.59 2.52 -9.75
C LEU A 112 -16.29 2.77 -11.23
N GLY A 113 -16.90 3.77 -11.86
CA GLY A 113 -16.74 4.03 -13.29
C GLY A 113 -15.32 4.46 -13.67
N LEU A 114 -14.78 5.50 -13.02
CA LEU A 114 -13.38 5.89 -13.24
C LEU A 114 -12.42 4.81 -12.75
N GLY A 115 -12.69 4.19 -11.60
CA GLY A 115 -11.85 3.11 -11.07
C GLY A 115 -11.68 1.96 -12.06
N LEU A 116 -12.78 1.46 -12.63
CA LEU A 116 -12.76 0.41 -13.66
C LEU A 116 -12.09 0.88 -14.96
N PHE A 117 -12.31 2.13 -15.38
CA PHE A 117 -11.65 2.71 -16.55
C PHE A 117 -10.13 2.75 -16.39
N LEU A 118 -9.64 3.22 -15.24
CA LEU A 118 -8.21 3.27 -14.94
C LEU A 118 -7.58 1.86 -14.92
N VAL A 119 -8.26 0.89 -14.31
CA VAL A 119 -7.82 -0.52 -14.35
C VAL A 119 -7.77 -1.04 -15.79
N GLY A 120 -8.76 -0.69 -16.62
CA GLY A 120 -8.83 -1.08 -18.03
C GLY A 120 -7.68 -0.57 -18.90
N ILE A 121 -7.12 0.61 -18.58
CA ILE A 121 -5.94 1.15 -19.28
C ILE A 121 -4.60 0.69 -18.66
N GLY A 122 -4.64 -0.24 -17.71
CA GLY A 122 -3.44 -0.79 -17.05
C GLY A 122 -2.86 0.10 -15.96
N ALA A 123 -3.54 1.19 -15.58
CA ALA A 123 -3.15 1.98 -14.41
C ALA A 123 -3.63 1.27 -13.15
N THR A 124 -2.71 0.77 -12.33
CA THR A 124 -3.06 0.19 -11.03
C THR A 124 -3.42 1.33 -10.06
N PRO A 125 -4.64 1.36 -9.50
CA PRO A 125 -5.06 2.42 -8.59
C PRO A 125 -4.47 2.15 -7.20
N VAL A 126 -3.16 2.25 -7.06
CA VAL A 126 -2.48 2.05 -5.77
C VAL A 126 -2.70 3.27 -4.86
N THR A 127 -3.06 4.42 -5.42
CA THR A 127 -3.19 5.71 -4.71
C THR A 127 -4.59 6.31 -4.68
N MET A 128 -5.58 5.70 -5.36
CA MET A 128 -6.95 6.23 -5.45
C MET A 128 -7.99 5.49 -4.59
N LEU A 129 -7.59 4.44 -3.86
CA LEU A 129 -8.44 3.77 -2.87
C LEU A 129 -8.18 4.33 -1.47
#